data_AF-A0A1I2V4U1-F1
#
_entry.id   AF-A0A1I2V4U1-F1
#
_cell.length_a   1.000
_cell.length_b   1.000
_cell.length_c   1.000
_cell.angle_alpha   90.00
_cell.angle_beta   90.00
_cell.angle_gamma   90.00
#
_symmetry.space_group_name_H-M   'P 1'
#
loop_
_entity.id
_entity.type
_entity.pdbx_description
1 polymer ?
#
loop_
_entity_poly.entity_id
_entity_poly.type
_entity_poly.pdbx_seq_one_letter_code
_entity_poly.pdbx_strand_id
1 'polypeptide(L)'
;MSKDIREVKCITDLIGYFSTNLGWDVEIDDFDDIEDISYDFDASDIGLKEESFAKISSLRQLQPLVDKQQWGIFCVEFDSNKFEPSALKK
;
A
#
# COMPACT_ATOMS: atom_id res chain seq x y z
N MET A 1 -4.46 -9.01 20.26
CA MET A 1 -5.33 -7.80 20.28
C MET A 1 -5.48 -7.36 18.84
N SER A 2 -6.70 -7.21 18.35
CA SER A 2 -6.97 -6.77 16.98
C SER A 2 -6.55 -5.31 16.79
N LYS A 3 -5.61 -5.01 15.89
CA LYS A 3 -5.17 -3.63 15.57
C LYS A 3 -6.34 -2.87 14.94
N ASP A 4 -6.63 -1.63 15.33
CA ASP A 4 -7.62 -0.83 14.60
C ASP A 4 -7.00 -0.35 13.27
N ILE A 5 -7.75 -0.39 12.17
CA ILE A 5 -7.29 0.13 10.87
C ILE A 5 -6.92 1.62 10.95
N ARG A 6 -7.52 2.36 11.89
CA ARG A 6 -7.22 3.77 12.16
C ARG A 6 -5.85 3.99 12.81
N GLU A 7 -5.26 2.95 13.39
CA GLU A 7 -3.93 3.00 13.99
C GLU A 7 -2.83 2.66 12.98
N VAL A 8 -3.21 2.16 11.79
CA VAL A 8 -2.28 1.85 10.71
C VAL A 8 -1.73 3.16 10.14
N LYS A 9 -0.45 3.42 10.38
CA LYS A 9 0.26 4.63 9.91
C LYS A 9 1.34 4.33 8.89
N CYS A 10 1.82 3.10 8.88
CA CYS A 10 2.78 2.61 7.92
C CYS A 10 2.33 1.25 7.40
N ILE A 11 2.96 0.84 6.33
CA ILE A 11 2.71 -0.44 5.68
C ILE A 11 3.06 -1.67 6.56
N THR A 12 4.04 -1.56 7.46
CA THR A 12 4.30 -2.59 8.49
C THR A 12 3.10 -2.77 9.42
N ASP A 13 2.46 -1.67 9.82
CA ASP A 13 1.20 -1.76 10.58
C ASP A 13 0.06 -2.36 9.76
N LEU A 14 0.03 -2.09 8.46
CA LEU A 14 -0.98 -2.61 7.53
C LEU A 14 -0.86 -4.12 7.37
N ILE A 15 0.36 -4.66 7.18
CA ILE A 15 0.61 -6.10 7.08
C ILE A 15 0.24 -6.79 8.39
N GLY A 16 0.63 -6.20 9.53
CA GLY A 16 0.26 -6.73 10.84
C GLY A 16 -1.26 -6.73 11.06
N TYR A 17 -1.96 -5.73 10.53
CA TYR A 17 -3.42 -5.70 10.49
C TYR A 17 -3.98 -6.82 9.61
N PHE A 18 -3.42 -7.06 8.42
CA PHE A 18 -3.86 -8.15 7.53
C PHE A 18 -3.70 -9.52 8.19
N SER A 19 -2.56 -9.81 8.78
CA SER A 19 -2.33 -11.05 9.52
C SER A 19 -3.29 -11.17 10.71
N THR A 20 -3.32 -10.17 11.59
CA THR A 20 -4.04 -10.29 12.88
C THR A 20 -5.56 -10.20 12.73
N ASN A 21 -6.07 -9.31 11.86
CA ASN A 21 -7.51 -9.04 11.76
C ASN A 21 -8.16 -9.70 10.56
N LEU A 22 -7.45 -9.83 9.43
CA LEU A 22 -7.99 -10.50 8.24
C LEU A 22 -7.61 -11.98 8.17
N GLY A 23 -6.67 -12.43 9.03
CA GLY A 23 -6.22 -13.82 9.08
C GLY A 23 -5.42 -14.22 7.83
N TRP A 24 -4.73 -13.26 7.22
CA TRP A 24 -3.92 -13.51 6.03
C TRP A 24 -2.57 -14.12 6.42
N ASP A 25 -2.08 -15.03 5.58
CA ASP A 25 -0.80 -15.72 5.76
C ASP A 25 0.35 -14.81 5.29
N VAL A 26 0.50 -13.67 5.98
CA VAL A 26 1.49 -12.62 5.70
C VAL A 26 2.14 -12.23 7.02
N GLU A 27 3.23 -12.91 7.40
CA GLU A 27 3.95 -12.58 8.62
C GLU A 27 4.97 -11.48 8.36
N ILE A 28 5.00 -10.46 9.22
CA ILE A 28 6.00 -9.38 9.11
C ILE A 28 7.42 -9.95 9.30
N ASP A 29 7.56 -10.99 10.12
CA ASP A 29 8.84 -11.65 10.38
C ASP A 29 9.38 -12.41 9.14
N ASP A 30 8.55 -12.67 8.14
CA ASP A 30 8.99 -13.30 6.88
C ASP A 30 9.66 -12.30 5.92
N PHE A 31 9.64 -11.00 6.24
CA PHE A 31 10.11 -9.94 5.35
C PHE A 31 11.14 -9.06 6.08
N ASP A 32 12.35 -8.96 5.53
CA ASP A 32 13.42 -8.13 6.10
C ASP A 32 13.12 -6.65 5.87
N ASP A 33 12.61 -6.29 4.69
CA ASP A 33 12.20 -4.93 4.37
C ASP A 33 10.93 -4.86 3.51
N ILE A 34 10.33 -3.68 3.46
CA ILE A 34 9.11 -3.48 2.68
C ILE A 34 9.31 -3.67 1.18
N GLU A 35 10.53 -3.46 0.72
CA GLU A 35 10.96 -3.64 -0.66
C GLU A 35 10.90 -5.13 -1.08
N ASP A 36 10.93 -6.07 -0.12
CA ASP A 36 10.86 -7.51 -0.42
C ASP A 36 9.45 -7.97 -0.82
N ILE A 37 8.43 -7.24 -0.38
CA ILE A 37 7.01 -7.60 -0.60
C ILE A 37 6.23 -6.57 -1.38
N SER A 38 6.89 -5.50 -1.81
CA SER A 38 6.22 -4.46 -2.56
C SER A 38 7.05 -4.03 -3.75
N TYR A 39 6.34 -3.65 -4.81
CA TYR A 39 6.94 -3.05 -5.98
C TYR A 39 6.70 -1.55 -5.90
N ASP A 40 7.77 -0.76 -5.99
CA ASP A 40 7.64 0.69 -6.18
C ASP A 40 7.11 0.98 -7.59
N PHE A 41 6.22 1.97 -7.67
CA PHE A 41 5.66 2.47 -8.92
C PHE A 41 5.96 3.96 -9.06
N ASP A 42 6.37 4.37 -10.26
CA ASP A 42 6.47 5.79 -10.60
C ASP A 42 5.16 6.31 -11.20
N ALA A 43 5.01 7.64 -11.23
CA ALA A 43 3.86 8.33 -11.84
C ALA A 43 3.50 7.80 -13.23
N SER A 44 4.54 7.51 -14.00
CA SER A 44 4.49 7.06 -15.38
C SER A 44 3.92 5.65 -15.52
N ASP A 45 4.11 4.77 -14.54
CA ASP A 45 3.73 3.36 -14.62
C ASP A 45 2.23 3.11 -14.41
N ILE A 46 1.58 4.01 -13.69
CA ILE A 46 0.15 3.94 -13.30
C ILE A 46 -0.74 4.88 -14.12
N GLY A 47 -0.15 5.65 -15.04
CA GLY A 47 -0.89 6.62 -15.84
C GLY A 47 -1.51 7.76 -15.02
N LEU A 48 -0.96 8.07 -13.83
CA LEU A 48 -1.38 9.23 -13.06
C LEU A 48 -0.80 10.50 -13.67
N LYS A 49 -1.56 11.60 -13.61
CA LYS A 49 -1.04 12.91 -14.03
C LYS A 49 0.09 13.31 -13.09
N GLU A 50 1.21 13.81 -13.63
CA GLU A 50 2.35 14.32 -12.86
C GLU A 50 1.92 15.31 -11.75
N GLU A 51 0.93 16.15 -12.01
CA GLU A 51 0.37 17.11 -11.05
C GLU A 51 -0.22 16.46 -9.78
N SER A 52 -0.78 15.26 -9.94
CA SER A 52 -1.35 14.46 -8.85
C SER A 52 -0.29 13.60 -8.17
N PHE A 53 0.68 13.11 -8.94
CA PHE A 53 1.79 12.33 -8.41
C PHE A 53 2.83 13.16 -7.67
N ALA A 54 2.99 14.45 -8.01
CA ALA A 54 3.86 15.37 -7.28
C ALA A 54 3.47 15.57 -5.81
N LYS A 55 2.29 15.10 -5.39
CA LYS A 55 1.83 15.09 -3.99
C LYS A 55 2.01 13.73 -3.31
N ILE A 56 2.34 12.70 -4.09
CA ILE A 56 2.61 11.33 -3.66
C ILE A 56 4.11 11.23 -3.42
N SER A 57 4.49 10.91 -2.19
CA SER A 57 5.89 10.71 -1.79
C SER A 57 6.37 9.32 -2.20
N SER A 58 5.49 8.31 -2.07
CA SER A 58 5.77 6.94 -2.49
C SER A 58 4.49 6.23 -2.88
N LEU A 59 4.55 5.42 -3.94
CA LEU A 59 3.51 4.48 -4.30
C LEU A 59 4.12 3.09 -4.37
N ARG A 60 3.61 2.18 -3.55
CA ARG A 60 4.03 0.78 -3.54
C ARG A 60 2.85 -0.14 -3.71
N GLN A 61 2.99 -1.19 -4.51
CA GLN A 61 1.99 -2.26 -4.58
C GLN A 61 2.50 -3.49 -3.84
N LEU A 62 1.70 -4.09 -2.96
CA LEU A 62 2.06 -5.39 -2.39
C LEU A 62 2.06 -6.48 -3.47
N GLN A 63 2.98 -7.43 -3.32
CA GLN A 63 3.00 -8.65 -4.10
C GLN A 63 1.68 -9.43 -3.96
N PRO A 64 1.27 -10.17 -5.01
CA PRO A 64 0.11 -11.04 -4.92
C PRO A 64 0.27 -12.01 -3.75
N LEU A 65 -0.72 -12.03 -2.86
CA LEU A 65 -0.72 -12.88 -1.67
C LEU A 65 -1.29 -14.27 -1.97
N VAL A 66 -2.06 -14.38 -3.05
CA VAL A 66 -2.67 -15.65 -3.49
C VAL A 66 -2.55 -15.80 -5.01
N ASP A 67 -2.49 -17.06 -5.45
CA ASP A 67 -2.50 -17.38 -6.88
C ASP A 67 -3.75 -16.80 -7.57
N LYS A 68 -3.55 -16.17 -8.74
CA LYS A 68 -4.60 -15.55 -9.57
C LYS A 68 -5.38 -14.42 -8.88
N GLN A 69 -4.74 -13.67 -7.97
CA GLN A 69 -5.33 -12.49 -7.35
C GLN A 69 -5.78 -11.48 -8.42
N GLN A 70 -7.09 -11.20 -8.49
CA GLN A 70 -7.68 -10.28 -9.47
C GLN A 70 -7.70 -8.82 -9.01
N TRP A 71 -7.19 -8.55 -7.82
CA TRP A 71 -7.16 -7.24 -7.16
C TRP A 71 -5.76 -6.96 -6.62
N GLY A 72 -5.35 -5.70 -6.58
CA GLY A 72 -4.05 -5.27 -6.04
C GLY A 72 -4.24 -4.44 -4.78
N ILE A 73 -3.26 -4.50 -3.87
CA ILE A 73 -3.19 -3.59 -2.72
C ILE A 73 -2.11 -2.57 -2.99
N PHE A 74 -2.47 -1.31 -2.92
CA PHE A 74 -1.57 -0.19 -3.14
C PHE A 74 -1.45 0.62 -1.84
N CYS A 75 -0.22 0.88 -1.42
CA CYS A 75 0.12 1.81 -0.37
C CYS A 75 0.57 3.11 -1.02
N VAL A 76 -0.17 4.18 -0.74
CA VAL A 76 0.13 5.52 -1.27
C VAL A 76 0.50 6.41 -0.10
N GLU A 77 1.76 6.80 -0.04
CA GLU A 77 2.27 7.78 0.91
C GLU A 77 2.22 9.16 0.27
N PHE A 78 1.71 10.15 0.99
CA PHE A 78 1.59 11.52 0.51
C PHE A 78 2.48 12.44 1.33
N ASP A 79 3.17 13.36 0.67
CA ASP A 79 3.90 14.45 1.35
C ASP A 79 2.94 15.45 2.03
N SER A 80 1.67 15.44 1.64
CA SER A 80 0.66 16.35 2.15
C SER A 80 -0.47 15.62 2.87
N ASN A 81 -0.87 16.13 4.04
CA ASN A 81 -2.02 15.66 4.82
C ASN A 81 -3.39 15.88 4.12
N LYS A 82 -3.43 16.39 2.89
CA LYS A 82 -4.66 16.61 2.12
C LYS A 82 -4.60 15.84 0.80
N PHE A 83 -5.34 14.73 0.75
CA PHE A 83 -5.57 13.99 -0.47
C PHE A 83 -6.87 14.44 -1.14
N GLU A 84 -6.80 14.84 -2.41
CA GLU A 84 -7.99 15.07 -3.22
C GLU A 84 -8.35 13.77 -3.96
N PRO A 85 -9.49 13.11 -3.65
CA PRO A 85 -9.87 11.84 -4.27
C PRO A 85 -10.16 11.94 -5.78
N SER A 86 -10.11 13.15 -6.35
CA SER A 86 -10.19 13.40 -7.80
C SER A 86 -9.00 12.86 -8.59
N ALA A 87 -7.88 12.53 -7.91
CA ALA A 87 -6.68 11.96 -8.53
C ALA A 87 -6.84 10.50 -8.98
N LEU A 88 -7.75 9.73 -8.36
CA LEU A 88 -8.06 8.36 -8.76
C LEU A 88 -9.14 8.38 -9.83
N LYS A 89 -8.74 8.28 -11.10
CA LYS A 89 -9.72 8.14 -12.19
C LYS A 89 -10.21 6.70 -12.31
N LYS A 90 -11.51 6.60 -12.61
CA LYS A 90 -12.27 5.40 -12.94
C LYS A 90 -11.87 4.83 -14.29
#